data_AF-A0A8J2S5W4-F1
#
_entry.id   AF-A0A8J2S5W4-F1
#
_cell.length_a   1.000
_cell.length_b   1.000
_cell.length_c   1.000
_cell.angle_alpha   90.00
_cell.angle_beta   90.00
_cell.angle_gamma   90.00
#
_symmetry.space_group_name_H-M   'P 1'
#
loop_
_entity.id
_entity.type
_entity.pdbx_description
1 polymer ?
#
loop_
_entity_poly.entity_id
_entity_poly.type
_entity_poly.pdbx_seq_one_letter_code
_entity_poly.pdbx_strand_id
1 'polypeptide(L)'
;MQQAKTSDSSNLDIIGILDEIKNPTSIRSTKASLKTVVKLRDQKDIMVSVTMWGETATNFIKDIKNTITNKVVVGFGGVQVSSYVSPHEDGVCLDSFDDSIITINPDCEEYRKLLTWM
;
A
#
# COMPACT_ATOMS: atom_id res chain seq x y z
N MET A 1 -32.92 16.19 12.35
CA MET A 1 -31.45 16.00 12.33
C MET A 1 -31.20 14.64 11.70
N GLN A 2 -30.78 14.58 10.44
CA GLN A 2 -30.45 13.31 9.78
C GLN A 2 -29.07 12.88 10.27
N GLN A 3 -28.99 11.72 10.91
CA GLN A 3 -27.74 11.03 11.15
C GLN A 3 -27.16 10.66 9.78
N ALA A 4 -25.98 11.18 9.47
CA ALA A 4 -25.20 10.71 8.34
C ALA A 4 -24.89 9.22 8.57
N LYS A 5 -25.36 8.37 7.66
CA LYS A 5 -24.96 6.97 7.57
C LYS A 5 -23.43 6.93 7.58
N THR A 6 -22.86 6.29 8.58
CA THR A 6 -21.49 5.79 8.57
C THR A 6 -21.31 4.99 7.28
N SER A 7 -20.49 5.52 6.36
CA SER A 7 -20.14 4.86 5.12
C SER A 7 -19.48 3.52 5.44
N ASP A 8 -19.97 2.44 4.84
CA ASP A 8 -19.31 1.14 4.85
C ASP A 8 -17.82 1.35 4.56
N SER A 9 -16.94 0.87 5.45
CA SER A 9 -15.50 0.81 5.19
C SER A 9 -15.27 -0.23 4.10
N SER A 10 -15.54 0.14 2.85
CA SER A 10 -15.40 -0.73 1.71
C SER A 10 -13.91 -1.02 1.52
N ASN A 11 -13.55 -2.28 1.66
CA ASN A 11 -12.26 -2.78 1.22
C ASN A 11 -12.05 -2.41 -0.26
N LEU A 12 -10.87 -1.90 -0.58
CA LEU A 12 -10.47 -1.44 -1.90
C LEU A 12 -9.34 -2.32 -2.42
N ASP A 13 -9.34 -2.50 -3.74
CA ASP A 13 -8.23 -3.10 -4.46
C ASP A 13 -7.55 -2.01 -5.30
N ILE A 14 -6.23 -1.94 -5.21
CA ILE A 14 -5.42 -0.94 -5.93
C ILE A 14 -4.21 -1.61 -6.58
N ILE A 15 -3.73 -1.00 -7.67
CA ILE A 15 -2.48 -1.39 -8.33
C ILE A 15 -1.73 -0.13 -8.74
N GLY A 16 -0.42 -0.12 -8.51
CA GLY A 16 0.40 1.02 -8.86
C GLY A 16 1.87 0.68 -8.93
N ILE A 17 2.63 1.62 -9.48
CA ILE A 17 4.08 1.54 -9.60
C ILE A 17 4.69 1.90 -8.26
N LEU A 18 5.60 1.07 -7.78
CA LEU A 18 6.33 1.31 -6.55
C LEU A 18 7.27 2.50 -6.72
N ASP A 19 7.03 3.57 -5.99
CA ASP A 19 7.80 4.80 -6.05
C ASP A 19 8.79 4.90 -4.88
N GLU A 20 8.30 4.63 -3.66
CA GLU A 20 9.09 4.75 -2.43
C GLU A 20 8.69 3.67 -1.44
N ILE A 21 9.67 3.12 -0.71
CA ILE A 21 9.44 2.39 0.54
C ILE A 21 10.15 3.16 1.64
N LYS A 22 9.37 3.69 2.60
CA LYS A 22 9.95 4.37 3.76
C LYS A 22 10.72 3.39 4.63
N ASN A 23 11.70 3.89 5.36
CA ASN A 23 12.48 3.05 6.27
C ASN A 23 11.57 2.38 7.31
N PRO A 24 11.64 1.05 7.47
CA PRO A 24 10.81 0.34 8.43
C PRO A 24 11.11 0.80 9.86
N THR A 25 10.06 1.07 10.62
CA THR A 25 10.16 1.51 12.02
C THR A 25 9.51 0.48 12.93
N SER A 26 10.07 0.24 14.11
CA SER A 26 9.42 -0.60 15.12
C SER A 26 8.57 0.27 16.02
N ILE A 27 7.26 0.01 16.06
CA ILE A 27 6.36 0.68 17.00
C ILE A 27 6.14 -0.27 18.18
N ARG A 28 6.48 0.22 19.38
CA ARG A 28 6.21 -0.50 20.64
C ARG A 28 4.83 -0.10 21.15
N SER A 29 3.86 -0.99 20.98
CA SER A 29 2.62 -0.98 21.77
C SER A 29 2.71 -2.07 22.84
N THR A 30 2.11 -3.24 22.61
CA THR A 30 2.14 -4.43 23.49
C THR A 30 3.13 -5.50 23.01
N LYS A 31 3.29 -5.64 21.68
CA LYS A 31 4.34 -6.40 21.01
C LYS A 31 5.00 -5.48 20.00
N ALA A 32 6.33 -5.55 19.85
CA ALA A 32 7.01 -4.77 18.82
C ALA A 32 6.53 -5.24 17.44
N SER A 33 5.88 -4.35 16.70
CA SER A 33 5.45 -4.59 15.33
C SER A 33 6.22 -3.69 14.39
N LEU A 34 6.66 -4.25 13.27
CA LEU A 34 7.26 -3.47 12.19
C LEU A 34 6.16 -2.64 11.53
N LYS A 35 6.46 -1.39 11.21
CA LYS A 35 5.63 -0.50 10.41
C LYS A 35 6.46 -0.02 9.23
N THR A 36 5.90 -0.06 8.03
CA THR A 36 6.46 0.65 6.89
C THR A 36 5.36 1.36 6.10
N VAL A 37 5.75 2.36 5.31
CA VAL A 37 4.86 3.07 4.39
C VAL A 37 5.41 2.87 2.98
N VAL A 38 4.52 2.48 2.07
CA VAL A 38 4.82 2.23 0.67
C VAL A 38 4.06 3.25 -0.16
N LYS A 39 4.76 3.95 -1.06
CA LYS A 39 4.12 4.88 -1.98
C LYS A 39 3.99 4.26 -3.35
N LEU A 40 2.76 4.32 -3.88
CA LEU A 40 2.45 3.88 -5.23
C LEU A 40 2.01 5.05 -6.09
N ARG A 41 2.35 4.98 -7.37
CA ARG A 41 1.99 5.95 -8.40
C ARG A 41 1.16 5.29 -9.50
N ASP A 42 0.15 5.98 -10.01
CA ASP A 42 -0.61 5.54 -11.18
C ASP A 42 -0.23 6.33 -12.46
N GLN A 43 -0.90 6.03 -13.58
CA GLN A 43 -0.67 6.70 -14.87
C GLN A 43 -1.07 8.18 -14.89
N LYS A 44 -1.84 8.64 -13.90
CA LYS A 44 -2.29 10.02 -13.74
C LYS A 44 -1.37 10.81 -12.81
N ASP A 45 -0.23 10.23 -12.41
CA ASP A 45 0.71 10.79 -11.44
C ASP A 45 0.09 10.98 -10.05
N ILE A 46 -0.99 10.25 -9.74
CA ILE A 46 -1.62 10.26 -8.43
C ILE A 46 -0.83 9.34 -7.50
N MET A 47 -0.42 9.89 -6.36
CA MET A 47 0.30 9.17 -5.31
C MET A 47 -0.65 8.68 -4.23
N VAL A 48 -0.48 7.42 -3.83
CA VAL A 48 -1.15 6.84 -2.67
C VAL A 48 -0.12 6.24 -1.73
N SER A 49 -0.34 6.40 -0.43
CA SER A 49 0.51 5.87 0.63
C SER A 49 -0.20 4.71 1.31
N VAL A 50 0.38 3.51 1.27
CA VAL A 50 -0.13 2.33 1.96
C VAL A 50 0.74 2.03 3.17
N THR A 51 0.13 2.02 4.36
CA THR A 51 0.79 1.61 5.60
C THR A 51 0.67 0.11 5.76
N MET A 52 1.80 -0.54 6.02
CA MET A 52 1.89 -1.95 6.35
C MET A 52 2.37 -2.16 7.78
N TRP A 53 1.87 -3.23 8.38
CA TRP A 53 2.14 -3.58 9.77
C TRP A 53 2.65 -5.03 9.92
N GLY A 54 3.40 -5.27 10.99
CA GLY A 54 3.76 -6.61 11.47
C GLY A 54 4.45 -7.50 10.43
N GLU A 55 3.90 -8.71 10.28
CA GLU A 55 4.42 -9.73 9.38
C GLU A 55 4.23 -9.33 7.91
N THR A 56 3.11 -8.70 7.56
CA THR A 56 2.83 -8.17 6.22
C THR A 56 3.93 -7.21 5.77
N ALA A 57 4.30 -6.24 6.62
CA ALA A 57 5.42 -5.33 6.34
C ALA A 57 6.75 -6.08 6.15
N THR A 58 7.03 -7.04 7.03
CA THR A 58 8.28 -7.80 7.03
C THR A 58 8.44 -8.64 5.76
N ASN A 59 7.38 -9.35 5.38
CA ASN A 59 7.35 -10.21 4.18
C ASN A 59 7.47 -9.37 2.91
N PHE A 60 6.70 -8.28 2.81
CA PHE A 60 6.79 -7.37 1.66
C PHE A 60 8.21 -6.83 1.43
N ILE A 61 8.87 -6.33 2.48
CA ILE A 61 10.24 -5.80 2.36
C ILE A 61 11.21 -6.88 1.87
N LYS A 62 11.06 -8.13 2.34
CA LYS A 62 11.88 -9.25 1.92
C LYS A 62 11.65 -9.57 0.44
N ASP A 63 10.40 -9.60 0.00
CA ASP A 63 10.05 -9.93 -1.38
C ASP A 63 10.50 -8.85 -2.37
N ILE A 64 10.37 -7.58 -2.01
CA ILE A 64 10.90 -6.46 -2.82
C ILE A 64 12.42 -6.53 -2.91
N LYS A 65 13.14 -6.81 -1.82
CA LYS A 65 14.61 -6.95 -1.86
C LYS A 65 15.08 -8.07 -2.77
N ASN A 66 14.27 -9.11 -2.95
CA ASN A 66 14.56 -10.22 -3.85
C ASN A 66 14.17 -9.92 -5.30
N THR A 67 13.50 -8.80 -5.57
CA THR A 67 13.07 -8.40 -6.90
C THR A 67 14.23 -7.74 -7.65
N ILE A 68 14.59 -8.28 -8.82
CA ILE A 68 15.80 -7.88 -9.59
C ILE A 68 15.54 -6.69 -10.53
N THR A 69 14.28 -6.25 -10.66
CA THR A 69 13.89 -5.17 -11.60
C THR A 69 13.85 -3.81 -10.91
N ASN A 70 14.33 -2.78 -11.63
CA ASN A 70 14.22 -1.37 -11.22
C ASN A 70 12.78 -0.82 -11.36
N LYS A 71 11.90 -1.53 -12.09
CA LYS A 71 10.49 -1.18 -12.27
C LYS A 71 9.64 -2.24 -11.58
N VAL A 72 9.02 -1.89 -10.46
CA VAL A 72 8.16 -2.78 -9.68
C VAL A 72 6.74 -2.23 -9.67
N VAL A 73 5.77 -3.10 -9.98
CA VAL A 73 4.34 -2.80 -9.82
C VAL A 73 3.83 -3.63 -8.65
N VAL A 74 3.03 -3.02 -7.77
CA VAL A 74 2.47 -3.69 -6.61
C VAL A 74 0.95 -3.57 -6.65
N GLY A 75 0.28 -4.70 -6.53
CA GLY A 75 -1.16 -4.79 -6.31
C GLY A 75 -1.46 -5.07 -4.84
N PHE A 76 -2.43 -4.34 -4.30
CA PHE A 76 -3.00 -4.56 -2.98
C PHE A 76 -4.48 -4.87 -3.13
N GLY A 77 -4.92 -6.00 -2.60
CA GLY A 77 -6.33 -6.33 -2.45
C GLY A 77 -6.76 -6.19 -1.00
N GLY A 78 -7.97 -5.68 -0.76
CA GLY A 78 -8.54 -5.59 0.58
C GLY A 78 -7.91 -4.55 1.51
N VAL A 79 -7.45 -3.42 0.97
CA VAL A 79 -6.95 -2.29 1.79
C VAL A 79 -8.08 -1.34 2.14
N GLN A 80 -7.95 -0.59 3.23
CA GLN A 80 -8.97 0.40 3.62
C GLN A 80 -8.42 1.81 3.59
N VAL A 81 -9.28 2.78 3.31
CA VAL A 81 -8.95 4.20 3.49
C VAL A 81 -8.72 4.46 4.97
N SER A 82 -7.51 4.93 5.29
CA SER A 82 -7.14 5.26 6.65
C SER A 82 -7.96 6.45 7.13
N SER A 83 -8.55 6.34 8.32
CA SER A 83 -9.13 7.49 9.02
C SER A 83 -8.06 8.43 9.57
N TYR A 84 -6.80 8.00 9.57
CA TYR A 84 -5.66 8.78 10.02
C TYR A 84 -4.99 9.48 8.83
N VAL A 85 -5.12 10.80 8.80
CA VAL A 85 -4.38 11.65 7.86
C VAL A 85 -3.04 11.98 8.49
N SER A 86 -1.96 11.36 8.00
CA SER A 86 -0.62 11.67 8.46
C SER A 86 -0.19 13.05 7.94
N PRO A 87 0.27 13.98 8.80
CA PRO A 87 0.77 15.27 8.35
C PRO A 87 2.10 15.18 7.58
N HIS A 88 2.67 13.98 7.45
CA HIS A 88 3.93 13.70 6.78
C HIS A 88 3.79 12.77 5.57
N GLU A 89 2.55 12.40 5.22
CA GLU A 89 2.25 11.66 3.99
C GLU A 89 1.37 12.54 3.10
N ASP A 90 1.78 12.71 1.85
CA ASP A 90 0.96 13.37 0.83
C ASP A 90 0.00 12.35 0.21
N GLY A 91 -1.22 12.76 -0.12
CA GLY A 91 -2.19 11.95 -0.85
C GLY A 91 -3.12 11.08 0.01
N VAL A 92 -3.72 10.08 -0.63
CA VAL A 92 -4.66 9.16 0.04
C VAL A 92 -3.87 8.14 0.85
N CYS A 93 -4.17 8.04 2.14
CA CYS A 93 -3.58 7.06 3.05
C CYS A 93 -4.45 5.81 3.11
N LEU A 94 -3.83 4.66 2.94
CA LEU A 94 -4.47 3.35 3.00
C LEU A 94 -3.79 2.51 4.08
N ASP A 95 -4.57 1.67 4.76
CA ASP A 95 -4.05 0.68 5.70
C ASP A 95 -4.23 -0.72 5.11
N SER A 96 -3.17 -1.51 5.20
CA SER A 96 -3.21 -2.96 4.96
C SER A 96 -3.39 -3.70 6.28
N PHE A 97 -4.17 -4.77 6.22
CA PHE A 97 -4.50 -5.66 7.34
C PHE A 97 -3.98 -7.07 7.07
N ASP A 98 -4.13 -7.96 8.04
CA ASP A 98 -3.64 -9.34 7.95
C ASP A 98 -4.32 -10.15 6.81
N ASP A 99 -5.52 -9.74 6.38
CA ASP A 99 -6.27 -10.32 5.27
C ASP A 99 -6.01 -9.62 3.92
N SER A 100 -5.22 -8.54 3.90
CA SER A 100 -4.87 -7.87 2.65
C SER A 100 -3.97 -8.76 1.78
N ILE A 101 -4.30 -8.84 0.50
CA ILE A 101 -3.53 -9.61 -0.48
C ILE A 101 -2.52 -8.67 -1.14
N ILE A 102 -1.24 -9.05 -1.15
CA ILE A 102 -0.19 -8.26 -1.79
C ILE A 102 0.41 -9.09 -2.92
N THR A 103 0.52 -8.48 -4.10
CA THR A 103 1.14 -9.11 -5.28
C THR A 103 2.19 -8.18 -5.85
N ILE A 104 3.36 -8.72 -6.14
CA ILE A 104 4.47 -8.01 -6.78
C ILE A 104 4.54 -8.45 -8.24
N ASN A 105 4.51 -7.48 -9.15
CA ASN A 105 4.43 -7.67 -10.60
C ASN A 105 3.34 -8.68 -11.00
N PRO A 106 2.06 -8.42 -10.65
CA PRO A 106 0.97 -9.32 -10.99
C PRO A 106 0.84 -9.49 -12.51
N ASP A 107 0.62 -10.71 -13.00
CA ASP A 107 0.39 -10.95 -14.42
C ASP A 107 -1.05 -10.60 -14.81
N CYS A 108 -1.35 -9.30 -14.87
CA CYS A 108 -2.64 -8.75 -15.26
C CYS A 108 -2.52 -7.67 -16.34
N GLU A 109 -3.66 -7.23 -16.88
CA GLU A 109 -3.69 -6.20 -17.93
C GLU A 109 -3.24 -4.83 -17.42
N GLU A 110 -3.65 -4.47 -16.20
CA GLU A 110 -3.29 -3.21 -15.54
C GLU A 110 -1.77 -3.11 -15.32
N TYR A 111 -1.13 -4.22 -14.94
CA TYR A 111 0.33 -4.32 -14.86
C TYR A 111 0.99 -3.98 -16.20
N ARG A 112 0.53 -4.58 -17.30
CA ARG A 112 1.10 -4.34 -18.64
C ARG A 112 0.88 -2.89 -19.09
N LYS A 113 -0.26 -2.30 -18.75
CA LYS A 113 -0.57 -0.88 -18.99
C LYS A 113 0.36 0.04 -18.21
N LEU A 114 0.61 -0.22 -16.93
CA LEU A 114 1.54 0.54 -16.09
C LEU A 114 2.98 0.39 -16.58
N LEU A 115 3.40 -0.80 -16.98
CA LEU A 115 4.72 -1.04 -17.57
C LEU A 115 4.95 -0.27 -18.87
N THR A 116 3.94 -0.21 -19.74
CA THR A 116 4.04 0.50 -21.04
C THR A 116 4.15 2.01 -20.86
N TRP A 117 3.55 2.54 -19.80
CA TRP A 117 3.58 3.96 -19.48
C TRP A 117 4.94 4.42 -18.92
N MET A 118 5.64 3.57 -18.17
CA MET A 118 6.98 3.84 -17.59
C MET A 118 8.12 3.77 -18.61
#